data_AF-A0A3M8CWF3-F1
#
_entry.id   AF-A0A3M8CWF3-F1
#
_cell.length_a   1.000
_cell.length_b   1.000
_cell.length_c   1.000
_cell.angle_alpha   90.00
_cell.angle_beta   90.00
_cell.angle_gamma   90.00
#
_symmetry.space_group_name_H-M   'P 1'
#
loop_
_entity.id
_entity.type
_entity.pdbx_description
1 polymer ?
#
loop_
_entity_poly.entity_id
_entity_poly.type
_entity_poly.pdbx_seq_one_letter_code
_entity_poly.pdbx_strand_id
1 'polypeptide(L)'
;MNLPRFGAFFISKRRNTEAVSLLRNRNVCPRERVRACAPILAEYIPKWPRINIVNDYDSTTRWRDLMRFPRLKTTRLLLREVMQSDADDLYAILSDPEVTKYYGMEPLPSKEGAQREIDWYQKQYRTRSGIRWAIALHRNRQLIGTCGFQNWSAEHNRVEIGYELSRQFWGTGIMTEALTKMIQYGFTVCKFNRIQAVVDPRNNGSLAVLRKLGFVKEGLLAEYEYTAGGYDDLLMFALLRKNYRRNG
;
A
#
# COMPACT_ATOMS: atom_id res chain seq x y z
N MET A 1 1.00 -15.42 22.23
CA MET A 1 2.00 -15.42 21.13
C MET A 1 1.23 -15.15 19.85
N ASN A 2 1.32 -13.94 19.28
CA ASN A 2 0.55 -13.54 18.09
C ASN A 2 1.50 -13.11 16.96
N LEU A 3 1.61 -13.95 15.93
CA LEU A 3 1.93 -13.61 14.52
C LEU A 3 1.22 -14.68 13.66
N PRO A 4 0.60 -14.32 12.52
CA PRO A 4 1.27 -13.60 11.44
C PRO A 4 0.52 -12.35 10.94
N ARG A 5 1.27 -11.39 10.39
CA ARG A 5 0.75 -10.34 9.50
C ARG A 5 1.53 -10.42 8.21
N PHE A 6 0.86 -10.77 7.11
CA PHE A 6 1.47 -10.91 5.80
C PHE A 6 1.96 -9.56 5.29
N GLY A 7 3.28 -9.42 5.28
CA GLY A 7 4.02 -8.68 4.29
C GLY A 7 5.16 -9.59 3.91
N ALA A 8 5.12 -10.14 2.70
CA ALA A 8 6.22 -10.90 2.14
C ALA A 8 7.49 -10.02 2.16
N PHE A 9 8.35 -10.26 3.14
CA PHE A 9 9.72 -9.77 3.13
C PHE A 9 10.46 -10.53 2.03
N PHE A 10 10.47 -9.98 0.81
CA PHE A 10 11.57 -10.29 -0.11
C PHE A 10 12.80 -9.48 0.30
N ILE A 11 13.49 -9.95 1.35
CA ILE A 11 14.91 -9.66 1.52
C ILE A 11 15.63 -10.50 0.46
N SER A 12 15.83 -9.89 -0.71
CA SER A 12 16.83 -10.39 -1.66
C SER A 12 18.18 -10.43 -0.96
N LYS A 13 18.75 -11.62 -0.85
CA LYS A 13 20.06 -11.89 -0.24
C LYS A 13 21.14 -10.98 -0.86
N ARG A 14 21.76 -10.13 -0.03
CA ARG A 14 23.22 -10.11 0.13
C ARG A 14 23.54 -9.90 1.60
N ARG A 15 24.16 -10.91 2.22
CA ARG A 15 24.82 -10.79 3.52
C ARG A 15 25.99 -9.81 3.34
N ASN A 16 26.12 -8.83 4.22
CA ASN A 16 27.38 -8.11 4.37
C ASN A 16 27.91 -8.35 5.79
N THR A 17 28.78 -9.35 5.91
CA THR A 17 29.32 -9.90 7.16
C THR A 17 30.24 -8.92 7.91
N GLU A 18 30.70 -7.86 7.27
CA GLU A 18 31.64 -6.88 7.84
C GLU A 18 30.97 -5.77 8.67
N ALA A 19 29.75 -5.33 8.30
CA ALA A 19 29.06 -4.28 9.07
C ALA A 19 28.53 -4.80 10.42
N VAL A 20 28.14 -6.08 10.47
CA VAL A 20 27.62 -6.72 11.68
C VAL A 20 28.74 -7.04 12.68
N SER A 21 29.98 -7.30 12.21
CA SER A 21 31.13 -7.54 13.08
C SER A 21 31.61 -6.25 13.78
N LEU A 22 31.59 -5.11 13.10
CA LEU A 22 31.98 -3.80 13.64
C LEU A 22 31.02 -3.26 14.71
N LEU A 23 29.71 -3.47 14.54
CA LEU A 23 28.69 -3.03 15.51
C LEU A 23 28.69 -3.86 16.80
N ARG A 24 29.22 -5.08 16.79
CA ARG A 24 29.29 -5.97 17.95
C ARG A 24 30.58 -5.82 18.76
N ASN A 25 31.58 -5.09 18.24
CA ASN A 25 32.85 -4.90 18.95
C ASN A 25 32.70 -3.86 20.07
N ARG A 26 32.67 -4.34 21.33
CA ARG A 26 32.42 -3.51 22.52
C ARG A 26 33.59 -2.60 22.90
N ASN A 27 34.77 -2.81 22.32
CA ASN A 27 36.00 -2.07 22.64
C ASN A 27 36.16 -0.73 21.88
N VAL A 28 35.19 -0.35 21.03
CA VAL A 28 35.21 0.92 20.27
C VAL A 28 34.12 1.86 20.78
N CYS A 29 34.43 3.15 20.89
CA CYS A 29 33.50 4.17 21.39
C CYS A 29 32.20 4.23 20.54
N PRO A 30 30.99 4.35 21.14
CA PRO A 30 29.73 4.37 20.40
C PRO A 30 29.67 5.39 19.26
N ARG A 31 30.27 6.58 19.45
CA ARG A 31 30.31 7.65 18.42
C ARG A 31 31.23 7.29 17.26
N GLU A 32 32.32 6.56 17.50
CA GLU A 32 33.25 6.11 16.48
C GLU A 32 32.67 4.92 15.70
N ARG A 33 31.91 4.03 16.34
CA ARG A 33 31.14 2.97 15.66
C ARG A 33 30.13 3.54 14.65
N VAL A 34 29.41 4.60 15.05
CA VAL A 34 28.46 5.29 14.16
C VAL A 34 29.17 6.01 13.01
N ARG A 35 30.33 6.65 13.27
CA ARG A 35 31.15 7.28 12.22
C ARG A 35 31.76 6.28 11.24
N ALA A 36 32.21 5.12 11.71
CA ALA A 36 32.81 4.08 10.86
C ALA A 36 31.76 3.38 9.97
N CYS A 37 30.51 3.28 10.44
CA CYS A 37 29.41 2.71 9.64
C CYS A 37 28.72 3.73 8.73
N ALA A 38 28.91 5.04 8.96
CA ALA A 38 28.27 6.10 8.19
C ALA A 38 28.57 6.08 6.67
N PRO A 39 29.80 5.79 6.19
CA PRO A 39 30.07 5.68 4.75
C PRO A 39 29.40 4.44 4.13
N ILE A 40 29.35 3.32 4.86
CA ILE A 40 28.73 2.06 4.42
C ILE A 40 27.20 2.21 4.33
N LEU A 41 26.60 3.00 5.24
CA LEU A 41 25.17 3.33 5.21
C LEU A 41 24.83 4.39 4.15
N ALA A 42 25.78 5.30 3.84
CA ALA A 42 25.60 6.32 2.80
C ALA A 42 25.58 5.74 1.37
N GLU A 43 26.19 4.58 1.15
CA GLU A 43 26.07 3.83 -0.12
C GLU A 43 24.69 3.16 -0.32
N TYR A 44 23.88 3.03 0.73
CA TYR A 44 22.56 2.39 0.69
C TYR A 44 21.38 3.36 0.79
N ILE A 45 21.65 4.68 0.82
CA ILE A 45 20.65 5.64 0.37
C ILE A 45 20.49 5.39 -1.13
N PRO A 46 19.30 5.05 -1.67
CA PRO A 46 19.16 4.79 -3.09
C PRO A 46 19.73 6.00 -3.84
N LYS A 47 20.79 5.78 -4.62
CA LYS A 47 21.28 6.78 -5.58
C LYS A 47 20.22 6.86 -6.67
N TRP A 48 19.19 7.65 -6.43
CA TRP A 48 18.24 8.06 -7.45
C TRP A 48 19.05 8.69 -8.59
N PRO A 49 18.81 8.33 -9.86
CA PRO A 49 19.41 9.09 -10.94
C PRO A 49 18.99 10.55 -10.77
N ARG A 50 19.97 11.47 -10.85
CA ARG A 50 19.67 12.89 -11.03
C ARG A 50 18.84 12.99 -12.31
N ILE A 51 17.51 13.07 -12.16
CA ILE A 51 16.62 13.40 -13.26
C ILE A 51 16.97 14.84 -13.61
N ASN A 52 17.64 15.04 -14.75
CA ASN A 52 17.77 16.33 -15.39
C ASN A 52 16.34 16.78 -15.78
N ILE A 53 15.79 17.69 -15.00
CA ILE A 53 14.55 18.39 -15.32
C ILE A 53 14.93 19.55 -16.24
N VAL A 54 14.92 19.27 -17.54
CA VAL A 54 14.88 20.25 -18.65
C VAL A 54 14.17 19.44 -19.76
N ASN A 55 12.94 19.67 -20.21
CA ASN A 55 12.17 20.89 -20.39
C ASN A 55 10.65 20.60 -20.24
N ASP A 56 9.90 21.68 -19.99
CA ASP A 56 8.44 21.82 -20.12
C ASP A 56 7.53 21.23 -19.04
N TYR A 57 7.81 21.56 -17.78
CA TYR A 57 6.77 21.60 -16.74
C TYR A 57 6.58 23.03 -16.26
N ASP A 58 5.40 23.57 -16.54
CA ASP A 58 4.86 24.85 -16.11
C ASP A 58 5.33 25.25 -14.69
N SER A 59 5.97 26.42 -14.62
CA SER A 59 6.92 26.87 -13.60
C SER A 59 6.29 27.36 -12.28
N THR A 60 5.10 26.89 -11.93
CA THR A 60 4.40 27.33 -10.70
C THR A 60 4.05 26.24 -9.69
N THR A 61 4.22 24.95 -10.01
CA THR A 61 4.04 23.89 -8.99
C THR A 61 5.29 23.80 -8.12
N ARG A 62 5.38 24.70 -7.13
CA ARG A 62 6.45 24.72 -6.12
C ARG A 62 6.53 23.35 -5.46
N TRP A 63 7.74 22.77 -5.42
CA TRP A 63 8.20 21.59 -4.67
C TRP A 63 7.49 21.23 -3.33
N ARG A 64 6.80 22.17 -2.70
CA ARG A 64 5.96 21.99 -1.50
C ARG A 64 4.74 21.07 -1.73
N ASP A 65 4.23 20.97 -2.95
CA ASP A 65 3.04 20.15 -3.24
C ASP A 65 3.33 18.64 -3.27
N LEU A 66 4.58 18.24 -3.47
CA LEU A 66 5.04 16.84 -3.36
C LEU A 66 5.27 16.38 -1.91
N MET A 67 5.14 17.28 -0.92
CA MET A 67 5.28 16.95 0.52
C MET A 67 3.94 16.63 1.19
N ARG A 68 2.81 16.87 0.53
CA ARG A 68 1.48 16.70 1.12
C ARG A 68 0.83 15.42 0.65
N PHE A 69 0.16 14.73 1.57
CA PHE A 69 -0.59 13.53 1.25
C PHE A 69 -1.60 13.80 0.11
N PRO A 70 -1.56 13.03 -1.00
CA PRO A 70 -2.38 13.31 -2.17
C PRO A 70 -3.88 13.13 -1.86
N ARG A 71 -4.67 14.15 -2.17
CA ARG A 71 -6.13 14.14 -2.00
C ARG A 71 -6.79 13.94 -3.35
N LEU A 72 -7.49 12.81 -3.53
CA LEU A 72 -8.13 12.48 -4.80
C LEU A 72 -9.65 12.62 -4.65
N LYS A 73 -10.26 13.47 -5.48
CA LYS A 73 -11.71 13.66 -5.52
C LYS A 73 -12.33 12.82 -6.64
N THR A 74 -13.49 12.28 -6.35
CA THR A 74 -14.40 11.61 -7.28
C THR A 74 -15.80 12.22 -7.14
N THR A 75 -16.79 11.67 -7.83
CA THR A 75 -18.18 12.16 -7.75
C THR A 75 -18.76 12.03 -6.35
N ARG A 76 -18.55 10.89 -5.68
CA ARG A 76 -19.14 10.59 -4.35
C ARG A 76 -18.11 10.63 -3.22
N LEU A 77 -16.84 10.47 -3.54
CA LEU A 77 -15.79 10.15 -2.56
C LEU A 77 -14.65 11.17 -2.57
N LEU A 78 -14.06 11.38 -1.40
CA LEU A 78 -12.72 11.89 -1.24
C LEU A 78 -11.80 10.78 -0.72
N LEU A 79 -10.75 10.48 -1.49
CA LEU A 79 -9.60 9.73 -1.04
C LEU A 79 -8.64 10.69 -0.33
N ARG A 80 -8.40 10.47 0.96
CA ARG A 80 -7.55 11.34 1.81
C ARG A 80 -6.69 10.51 2.75
N GLU A 81 -5.80 11.18 3.47
CA GLU A 81 -5.05 10.56 4.56
C GLU A 81 -6.02 10.00 5.61
N VAL A 82 -5.66 8.82 6.12
CA VAL A 82 -6.34 8.22 7.28
C VAL A 82 -5.82 8.92 8.53
N MET A 83 -6.74 9.45 9.33
CA MET A 83 -6.45 10.25 10.52
C MET A 83 -6.87 9.49 11.77
N GLN A 84 -6.30 9.87 12.92
CA GLN A 84 -6.62 9.20 14.19
C GLN A 84 -8.12 9.31 14.54
N SER A 85 -8.77 10.39 14.11
CA SER A 85 -10.22 10.58 14.24
C SER A 85 -11.06 9.54 13.46
N ASP A 86 -10.47 8.81 12.52
CA ASP A 86 -11.17 7.76 11.77
C ASP A 86 -11.13 6.40 12.50
N ALA A 87 -10.52 6.31 13.69
CA ALA A 87 -10.32 5.04 14.38
C ALA A 87 -11.64 4.31 14.70
N ASP A 88 -12.71 5.05 15.01
CA ASP A 88 -14.03 4.46 15.26
C ASP A 88 -14.62 3.82 13.99
N ASP A 89 -14.62 4.57 12.88
CA ASP A 89 -15.09 4.07 11.58
C ASP A 89 -14.24 2.88 11.10
N LEU A 90 -12.90 2.97 11.22
CA LEU A 90 -11.99 1.91 10.80
C LEU A 90 -12.15 0.66 11.67
N TYR A 91 -12.32 0.81 12.98
CA TYR A 91 -12.60 -0.30 13.88
C TYR A 91 -13.93 -0.98 13.52
N ALA A 92 -14.99 -0.21 13.27
CA ALA A 92 -16.29 -0.77 12.87
C ALA A 92 -16.20 -1.58 11.55
N ILE A 93 -15.28 -1.22 10.66
CA ILE A 93 -15.05 -1.94 9.39
C ILE A 93 -14.21 -3.20 9.60
N LEU A 94 -13.07 -3.07 10.26
CA LEU A 94 -12.09 -4.16 10.37
C LEU A 94 -12.39 -5.13 11.52
N SER A 95 -13.35 -4.82 12.40
CA SER A 95 -13.89 -5.77 13.37
C SER A 95 -15.05 -6.60 12.81
N ASP A 96 -15.61 -6.25 11.65
CA ASP A 96 -16.64 -7.06 10.98
C ASP A 96 -15.99 -8.32 10.36
N PRO A 97 -16.33 -9.53 10.82
CA PRO A 97 -15.77 -10.77 10.28
C PRO A 97 -16.06 -10.95 8.79
N GLU A 98 -17.17 -10.42 8.27
CA GLU A 98 -17.49 -10.53 6.84
C GLU A 98 -16.56 -9.66 5.99
N VAL A 99 -16.07 -8.54 6.52
CA VAL A 99 -15.10 -7.69 5.83
C VAL A 99 -13.70 -8.33 5.84
N THR A 100 -13.30 -8.94 6.95
CA THR A 100 -11.95 -9.49 7.14
C THR A 100 -11.78 -10.93 6.66
N LYS A 101 -12.89 -11.64 6.41
CA LYS A 101 -12.95 -13.05 5.97
C LYS A 101 -11.92 -13.47 4.92
N TYR A 102 -11.64 -12.60 3.95
CA TYR A 102 -10.70 -12.86 2.85
C TYR A 102 -9.55 -11.86 2.79
N TYR A 103 -9.35 -11.09 3.86
CA TYR A 103 -8.33 -10.03 3.91
C TYR A 103 -6.98 -10.58 4.43
N GLY A 104 -6.94 -11.84 4.88
CA GLY A 104 -5.72 -12.47 5.42
C GLY A 104 -5.35 -11.96 6.81
N MET A 105 -6.34 -11.43 7.55
CA MET A 105 -6.17 -11.01 8.95
C MET A 105 -7.39 -11.39 9.78
N GLU A 106 -7.16 -11.64 11.06
CA GLU A 106 -8.22 -11.75 12.04
C GLU A 106 -8.93 -10.40 12.25
N PRO A 107 -10.24 -10.40 12.55
CA PRO A 107 -10.97 -9.20 12.92
C PRO A 107 -10.23 -8.40 13.99
N LEU A 108 -10.22 -7.08 13.86
CA LEU A 108 -9.56 -6.23 14.84
C LEU A 108 -10.20 -6.41 16.22
N PRO A 109 -9.41 -6.71 17.26
CA PRO A 109 -9.95 -7.02 18.58
C PRO A 109 -10.36 -5.78 19.38
N SER A 110 -9.89 -4.59 18.99
CA SER A 110 -10.19 -3.35 19.71
C SER A 110 -9.96 -2.09 18.87
N LYS A 111 -10.49 -0.97 19.35
CA LYS A 111 -10.26 0.38 18.78
C LYS A 111 -8.77 0.75 18.79
N GLU A 112 -8.03 0.38 19.83
CA GLU A 112 -6.57 0.59 19.88
C GLU A 112 -5.86 -0.19 18.76
N GLY A 113 -6.43 -1.34 18.34
CA GLY A 113 -6.00 -2.05 17.14
C GLY A 113 -6.12 -1.19 15.90
N ALA A 114 -7.26 -0.53 15.69
CA ALA A 114 -7.48 0.38 14.57
C ALA A 114 -6.51 1.57 14.63
N GLN A 115 -6.23 2.08 15.84
CA GLN A 115 -5.28 3.18 15.99
C GLN A 115 -3.86 2.79 15.55
N ARG A 116 -3.42 1.58 15.91
CA ARG A 116 -2.13 1.04 15.46
C ARG A 116 -2.08 0.81 13.95
N GLU A 117 -3.19 0.41 13.32
CA GLU A 117 -3.27 0.34 11.85
C GLU A 117 -3.10 1.71 11.20
N ILE A 118 -3.75 2.75 11.75
CA ILE A 118 -3.61 4.12 11.25
C ILE A 118 -2.17 4.61 11.36
N ASP A 119 -1.52 4.37 12.51
CA ASP A 119 -0.10 4.70 12.70
C ASP A 119 0.79 3.98 11.68
N TRP A 120 0.47 2.72 11.38
CA TRP A 120 1.17 1.93 10.38
C TRP A 120 1.00 2.50 8.97
N TYR A 121 -0.22 2.89 8.56
CA TYR A 121 -0.45 3.57 7.28
C TYR A 121 0.33 4.87 7.16
N GLN A 122 0.31 5.70 8.20
CA GLN A 122 1.06 6.97 8.22
C GLN A 122 2.57 6.74 8.21
N LYS A 123 3.06 5.69 8.86
CA LYS A 123 4.47 5.27 8.80
C LYS A 123 4.85 4.80 7.38
N GLN A 124 4.02 4.00 6.73
CA GLN A 124 4.26 3.53 5.36
C GLN A 124 4.42 4.72 4.40
N TYR A 125 3.53 5.72 4.52
CA TYR A 125 3.62 6.94 3.73
C TYR A 125 4.89 7.76 4.02
N ARG A 126 5.18 8.03 5.30
CA ARG A 126 6.39 8.79 5.71
C ARG A 126 7.69 8.13 5.25
N THR A 127 7.72 6.80 5.26
CA THR A 127 8.89 6.00 4.83
C THR A 127 8.90 5.69 3.33
N ARG A 128 7.88 6.15 2.58
CA ARG A 128 7.72 5.92 1.14
C ARG A 128 7.69 4.43 0.75
N SER A 129 7.22 3.57 1.65
CA SER A 129 7.07 2.13 1.42
C SER A 129 5.67 1.75 0.91
N GLY A 130 4.68 2.64 1.09
CA GLY A 130 3.32 2.48 0.60
C GLY A 130 2.48 3.73 0.83
N ILE A 131 1.24 3.71 0.35
CA ILE A 131 0.26 4.76 0.61
C ILE A 131 -1.13 4.14 0.75
N ARG A 132 -1.85 4.53 1.81
CA ARG A 132 -3.21 4.06 2.10
C ARG A 132 -4.13 5.25 2.25
N TRP A 133 -5.14 5.34 1.40
CA TRP A 133 -6.18 6.36 1.45
C TRP A 133 -7.38 5.86 2.25
N ALA A 134 -7.91 6.72 3.11
CA ALA A 134 -9.29 6.62 3.56
C ALA A 134 -10.23 6.90 2.38
N ILE A 135 -11.21 6.03 2.17
CA ILE A 135 -12.33 6.27 1.28
C ILE A 135 -13.40 6.98 2.12
N ALA A 136 -13.51 8.30 1.97
CA ALA A 136 -14.46 9.09 2.73
C ALA A 136 -15.61 9.62 1.87
N LEU A 137 -16.83 9.59 2.37
CA LEU A 137 -17.99 10.22 1.70
C LEU A 137 -17.84 11.75 1.69
N HIS A 138 -18.21 12.41 0.60
CA HIS A 138 -18.17 13.87 0.54
C HIS A 138 -19.08 14.54 1.57
N ARG A 139 -20.31 14.02 1.74
CA ARG A 139 -21.38 14.66 2.53
C ARG A 139 -21.02 14.88 4.00
N ASN A 140 -20.41 13.88 4.64
CA ASN A 140 -20.21 13.84 6.09
C ASN A 140 -18.78 13.44 6.48
N ARG A 141 -17.89 13.25 5.49
CA ARG A 141 -16.46 12.94 5.70
C ARG A 141 -16.18 11.60 6.40
N GLN A 142 -17.23 10.82 6.65
CA GLN A 142 -17.19 9.49 7.26
C GLN A 142 -16.29 8.56 6.44
N LEU A 143 -15.42 7.82 7.13
CA LEU A 143 -14.60 6.77 6.51
C LEU A 143 -15.48 5.54 6.31
N ILE A 144 -15.53 5.05 5.07
CA ILE A 144 -16.37 3.90 4.70
C ILE A 144 -15.54 2.71 4.17
N GLY A 145 -14.22 2.85 4.14
CA GLY A 145 -13.27 1.85 3.69
C GLY A 145 -11.90 2.47 3.49
N THR A 146 -10.94 1.67 3.05
CA THR A 146 -9.62 2.16 2.62
C THR A 146 -9.17 1.47 1.34
N CYS A 147 -8.26 2.12 0.62
CA CYS A 147 -7.59 1.54 -0.53
C CYS A 147 -6.17 2.09 -0.64
N GLY A 148 -5.24 1.34 -1.20
CA GLY A 148 -3.86 1.79 -1.27
C GLY A 148 -2.95 1.02 -2.19
N PHE A 149 -1.72 1.52 -2.25
CA PHE A 149 -0.59 0.92 -2.92
C PHE A 149 0.39 0.38 -1.88
N GLN A 150 0.82 -0.87 -2.06
CA GLN A 150 1.77 -1.59 -1.21
C GLN A 150 2.78 -2.38 -2.07
N ASN A 151 3.79 -2.95 -1.43
CA ASN A 151 4.82 -3.79 -2.09
C ASN A 151 5.47 -3.10 -3.31
N TRP A 152 5.81 -1.82 -3.17
CA TRP A 152 6.38 -1.03 -4.26
C TRP A 152 7.79 -1.53 -4.64
N SER A 153 7.94 -1.95 -5.89
CA SER A 153 9.23 -2.11 -6.55
C SER A 153 9.51 -0.92 -7.48
N ALA A 154 10.42 -0.04 -7.05
CA ALA A 154 10.85 1.12 -7.84
C ALA A 154 11.58 0.70 -9.13
N GLU A 155 12.48 -0.29 -9.02
CA GLU A 155 13.25 -0.82 -10.16
C GLU A 155 12.34 -1.32 -11.29
N HIS A 156 11.21 -1.94 -10.95
CA HIS A 156 10.31 -2.53 -11.94
C HIS A 156 9.06 -1.67 -12.22
N ASN A 157 8.95 -0.49 -11.61
CA ASN A 157 7.75 0.35 -11.65
C ASN A 157 6.47 -0.45 -11.37
N ARG A 158 6.53 -1.34 -10.37
CA ARG A 158 5.48 -2.29 -10.03
C ARG A 158 4.97 -2.03 -8.63
N VAL A 159 3.65 -2.17 -8.46
CA VAL A 159 3.00 -2.00 -7.17
C VAL A 159 1.82 -2.94 -7.03
N GLU A 160 1.46 -3.27 -5.80
CA GLU A 160 0.27 -4.05 -5.47
C GLU A 160 -0.81 -3.14 -4.88
N ILE A 161 -2.08 -3.46 -5.11
CA ILE A 161 -3.22 -2.78 -4.48
C ILE A 161 -3.88 -3.64 -3.41
N GLY A 162 -4.26 -2.99 -2.32
CA GLY A 162 -5.09 -3.56 -1.25
C GLY A 162 -6.25 -2.63 -0.94
N TYR A 163 -7.41 -3.20 -0.59
CA TYR A 163 -8.61 -2.43 -0.31
C TYR A 163 -9.66 -3.23 0.45
N GLU A 164 -10.52 -2.50 1.15
CA GLU A 164 -11.65 -3.01 1.91
C GLU A 164 -12.72 -1.92 2.02
N LEU A 165 -13.96 -2.35 2.16
CA LEU A 165 -15.11 -1.46 2.22
C LEU A 165 -16.06 -1.97 3.29
N SER A 166 -16.66 -1.05 4.06
CA SER A 166 -17.76 -1.37 4.95
C SER A 166 -18.87 -2.11 4.18
N ARG A 167 -19.40 -3.17 4.79
CA ARG A 167 -20.42 -4.04 4.21
C ARG A 167 -21.66 -3.30 3.73
N GLN A 168 -22.02 -2.20 4.40
CA GLN A 168 -23.16 -1.34 4.05
C GLN A 168 -23.04 -0.72 2.65
N PHE A 169 -21.84 -0.67 2.08
CA PHE A 169 -21.57 -0.04 0.79
C PHE A 169 -21.19 -1.05 -0.31
N TRP A 170 -21.26 -2.35 -0.04
CA TRP A 170 -21.01 -3.37 -1.05
C TRP A 170 -22.05 -3.33 -2.17
N GLY A 171 -21.64 -3.72 -3.39
CA GLY A 171 -22.54 -3.70 -4.56
C GLY A 171 -22.91 -2.32 -5.10
N THR A 172 -22.57 -1.22 -4.42
CA THR A 172 -22.95 0.16 -4.82
C THR A 172 -22.00 0.83 -5.83
N GLY A 173 -20.95 0.10 -6.26
CA GLY A 173 -19.90 0.62 -7.15
C GLY A 173 -18.90 1.57 -6.51
N ILE A 174 -18.97 1.82 -5.19
CA ILE A 174 -18.05 2.73 -4.47
C ILE A 174 -16.59 2.29 -4.59
N MET A 175 -16.29 1.01 -4.38
CA MET A 175 -14.91 0.54 -4.48
C MET A 175 -14.36 0.68 -5.91
N THR A 176 -15.18 0.40 -6.93
CA THR A 176 -14.80 0.60 -8.33
C THR A 176 -14.50 2.07 -8.62
N GLU A 177 -15.31 3.00 -8.13
CA GLU A 177 -15.06 4.45 -8.27
C GLU A 177 -13.76 4.88 -7.57
N ALA A 178 -13.54 4.45 -6.32
CA ALA A 178 -12.33 4.74 -5.56
C ALA A 178 -11.08 4.24 -6.28
N LEU A 179 -11.06 2.95 -6.65
CA LEU A 179 -9.92 2.33 -7.32
C LEU A 179 -9.69 2.91 -8.71
N THR A 180 -10.72 3.27 -9.48
CA THR A 180 -10.56 3.96 -10.76
C THR A 180 -9.71 5.22 -10.60
N LYS A 181 -10.03 6.05 -9.59
CA LYS A 181 -9.28 7.28 -9.33
C LYS A 181 -7.87 7.02 -8.82
N MET A 182 -7.71 6.04 -7.94
CA MET A 182 -6.41 5.64 -7.39
C MET A 182 -5.48 5.07 -8.47
N ILE A 183 -5.99 4.20 -9.34
CA ILE A 183 -5.27 3.61 -10.49
C ILE A 183 -4.88 4.70 -11.49
N GLN A 184 -5.77 5.64 -11.78
CA GLN A 184 -5.45 6.80 -12.60
C GLN A 184 -4.23 7.53 -12.04
N TYR A 185 -4.24 7.83 -10.73
CA TYR A 185 -3.10 8.46 -10.04
C TYR A 185 -1.81 7.61 -10.15
N GLY A 186 -1.91 6.29 -9.96
CA GLY A 186 -0.79 5.37 -10.08
C GLY A 186 -0.12 5.39 -11.46
N PHE A 187 -0.90 5.40 -12.54
CA PHE A 187 -0.35 5.44 -13.90
C PHE A 187 0.09 6.84 -14.33
N THR A 188 -0.64 7.90 -13.96
CA THR A 188 -0.37 9.25 -14.46
C THR A 188 0.66 10.01 -13.63
N VAL A 189 0.60 9.88 -12.30
CA VAL A 189 1.46 10.61 -11.36
C VAL A 189 2.61 9.73 -10.90
N CYS A 190 2.33 8.53 -10.38
CA CYS A 190 3.39 7.62 -9.90
C CYS A 190 4.15 6.91 -11.02
N LYS A 191 3.66 6.98 -12.26
CA LYS A 191 4.27 6.38 -13.47
C LYS A 191 4.49 4.87 -13.36
N PHE A 192 3.67 4.16 -12.59
CA PHE A 192 3.76 2.70 -12.54
C PHE A 192 3.59 2.08 -13.94
N ASN A 193 4.32 1.01 -14.22
CA ASN A 193 4.12 0.20 -15.41
C ASN A 193 3.09 -0.91 -15.15
N ARG A 194 3.07 -1.45 -13.93
CA ARG A 194 2.22 -2.57 -13.52
C ARG A 194 1.60 -2.33 -12.16
N ILE A 195 0.28 -2.48 -12.09
CA ILE A 195 -0.48 -2.53 -10.85
C ILE A 195 -1.03 -3.96 -10.74
N GLN A 196 -0.82 -4.62 -9.60
CA GLN A 196 -1.25 -5.99 -9.40
C GLN A 196 -2.09 -6.15 -8.13
N ALA A 197 -2.80 -7.26 -8.02
CA ALA A 197 -3.57 -7.63 -6.84
C ALA A 197 -3.51 -9.14 -6.64
N VAL A 198 -3.48 -9.58 -5.38
CA VAL A 198 -3.69 -10.97 -4.99
C VAL A 198 -5.03 -11.08 -4.29
N VAL A 199 -5.83 -12.08 -4.64
CA VAL A 199 -7.21 -12.20 -4.16
C VAL A 199 -7.56 -13.66 -3.91
N ASP A 200 -8.17 -13.94 -2.77
CA ASP A 200 -8.76 -15.25 -2.47
C ASP A 200 -9.79 -15.64 -3.56
N PRO A 201 -9.70 -16.84 -4.17
CA PRO A 201 -10.64 -17.32 -5.18
C PRO A 201 -12.12 -17.25 -4.76
N ARG A 202 -12.41 -17.29 -3.46
CA ARG A 202 -13.76 -17.24 -2.87
C ARG A 202 -14.30 -15.81 -2.74
N ASN A 203 -13.45 -14.78 -2.86
CA ASN A 203 -13.83 -13.38 -2.73
C ASN A 203 -14.45 -12.81 -4.04
N ASN A 204 -15.67 -13.24 -4.34
CA ASN A 204 -16.40 -12.83 -5.55
C ASN A 204 -16.53 -11.31 -5.72
N GLY A 205 -16.64 -10.55 -4.61
CA GLY A 205 -16.73 -9.10 -4.64
C GLY A 205 -15.47 -8.44 -5.20
N SER A 206 -14.30 -8.82 -4.68
CA SER A 206 -13.00 -8.34 -5.16
C SER A 206 -12.74 -8.78 -6.61
N LEU A 207 -13.04 -10.03 -6.95
CA LEU A 207 -12.90 -10.53 -8.32
C LEU A 207 -13.76 -9.74 -9.32
N ALA A 208 -15.00 -9.38 -8.96
CA ALA A 208 -15.87 -8.56 -9.80
C ALA A 208 -15.33 -7.13 -9.97
N VAL A 209 -14.80 -6.53 -8.90
CA VAL A 209 -14.18 -5.19 -8.96
C VAL A 209 -12.97 -5.18 -9.88
N LEU A 210 -12.06 -6.14 -9.73
CA LEU A 210 -10.85 -6.24 -10.57
C LEU A 210 -11.19 -6.43 -12.05
N ARG A 211 -12.16 -7.30 -12.37
CA ARG A 211 -12.63 -7.49 -13.76
C ARG A 211 -13.19 -6.20 -14.35
N LYS A 212 -14.03 -5.46 -13.60
CA LYS A 212 -14.59 -4.17 -14.04
C LYS A 212 -13.53 -3.11 -14.31
N LEU A 213 -12.42 -3.16 -13.55
CA LEU A 213 -11.28 -2.25 -13.71
C LEU A 213 -10.31 -2.70 -14.82
N GLY A 214 -10.59 -3.80 -15.51
CA GLY A 214 -9.77 -4.31 -16.61
C GLY A 214 -8.52 -5.08 -16.19
N PHE A 215 -8.44 -5.52 -14.93
CA PHE A 215 -7.37 -6.43 -14.52
C PHE A 215 -7.56 -7.80 -15.19
N VAL A 216 -6.45 -8.39 -15.60
CA VAL A 216 -6.40 -9.73 -16.19
C VAL A 216 -5.92 -10.71 -15.12
N LYS A 217 -6.60 -11.86 -14.99
CA LYS A 217 -6.15 -12.97 -14.17
C LYS A 217 -4.94 -13.62 -14.84
N GLU A 218 -3.83 -13.73 -14.13
CA GLU A 218 -2.60 -14.33 -14.65
C GLU A 218 -2.38 -15.77 -14.17
N GLY A 219 -2.82 -16.11 -12.95
CA GLY A 219 -2.63 -17.45 -12.42
C GLY A 219 -3.14 -17.66 -11.01
N LEU A 220 -3.01 -18.91 -10.55
CA LEU A 220 -3.18 -19.32 -9.16
C LEU A 220 -1.80 -19.43 -8.51
N LEU A 221 -1.66 -18.84 -7.34
CA LEU A 221 -0.53 -18.99 -6.44
C LEU A 221 -0.95 -20.01 -5.38
N ALA A 222 -0.48 -21.23 -5.50
CA ALA A 222 -0.82 -22.31 -4.58
C ALA A 222 -0.14 -22.09 -3.21
N GLU A 223 -0.89 -22.32 -2.12
CA GLU A 223 -0.43 -22.23 -0.73
C GLU A 223 0.36 -20.93 -0.44
N TYR A 224 -0.10 -19.82 -1.00
CA TYR A 224 0.66 -18.57 -1.05
C TYR A 224 0.65 -17.80 0.28
N GLU A 225 -0.46 -17.87 1.03
CA GLU A 225 -0.58 -17.28 2.37
C GLU A 225 -0.92 -18.34 3.40
N TYR A 226 -0.50 -18.13 4.65
CA TYR A 226 -0.85 -18.98 5.79
C TYR A 226 -1.76 -18.21 6.75
N THR A 227 -3.06 -18.41 6.66
CA THR A 227 -4.05 -17.69 7.47
C THR A 227 -4.89 -18.67 8.28
N ALA A 228 -5.38 -18.25 9.46
CA ALA A 228 -6.26 -19.04 10.33
C ALA A 228 -5.83 -20.51 10.58
N GLY A 229 -4.52 -20.80 10.55
CA GLY A 229 -3.99 -22.15 10.80
C GLY A 229 -3.84 -23.05 9.56
N GLY A 230 -4.04 -22.54 8.35
CA GLY A 230 -3.90 -23.28 7.10
C GLY A 230 -3.26 -22.44 5.99
N TYR A 231 -2.93 -23.08 4.87
CA TYR A 231 -2.45 -22.40 3.67
C TYR A 231 -3.60 -22.12 2.70
N ASP A 232 -3.64 -20.91 2.16
CA ASP A 232 -4.64 -20.45 1.19
C ASP A 232 -4.01 -20.23 -0.20
N ASP A 233 -4.70 -20.69 -1.22
CA ASP A 233 -4.39 -20.35 -2.61
C ASP A 233 -4.91 -18.95 -2.94
N LEU A 234 -4.13 -18.15 -3.67
CA LEU A 234 -4.54 -16.82 -4.14
C LEU A 234 -4.52 -16.70 -5.66
N LEU A 235 -5.40 -15.88 -6.22
CA LEU A 235 -5.37 -15.50 -7.63
C LEU A 235 -4.55 -14.24 -7.83
N MET A 236 -3.58 -14.29 -8.75
CA MET A 236 -2.82 -13.12 -9.20
C MET A 236 -3.56 -12.42 -10.34
N PHE A 237 -3.74 -11.11 -10.19
CA PHE A 237 -4.31 -10.22 -11.19
C PHE A 237 -3.37 -9.07 -11.51
N ALA A 238 -3.41 -8.59 -12.75
CA ALA A 238 -2.59 -7.47 -13.18
C ALA A 238 -3.31 -6.52 -14.14
N LEU A 239 -2.99 -5.24 -14.01
CA LEU A 239 -3.30 -4.19 -14.96
C LEU A 239 -1.99 -3.53 -15.40
N LEU A 240 -1.73 -3.58 -16.70
CA LEU A 240 -0.53 -3.01 -17.32
C LEU A 240 -0.83 -1.62 -17.86
N ARG A 241 0.16 -0.72 -17.79
CA ARG A 241 0.04 0.63 -18.32
C ARG A 241 -0.37 0.66 -19.80
N LYS A 242 0.16 -0.25 -20.62
CA LYS A 242 -0.21 -0.37 -22.05
C LYS A 242 -1.69 -0.76 -22.27
N ASN A 243 -2.30 -1.44 -21.30
CA ASN A 243 -3.70 -1.87 -21.35
C ASN A 243 -4.64 -0.87 -20.65
N TYR A 244 -4.07 0.09 -19.91
CA TYR A 244 -4.85 1.14 -19.26
C TYR A 244 -5.29 2.18 -20.29
N ARG A 245 -6.55 2.05 -20.74
CA ARG A 245 -7.22 3.07 -21.54
C ARG A 245 -7.73 4.16 -20.59
N ARG A 246 -7.34 5.41 -20.81
CA ARG A 246 -8.04 6.55 -20.20
C ARG A 246 -9.46 6.51 -20.73
N ASN A 247 -10.40 6.02 -19.94
CA ASN A 247 -11.79 6.43 -20.13
C ASN A 247 -11.78 7.94 -19.83
N GLY A 248 -11.96 8.72 -20.89
CA GLY A 248 -11.98 10.18 -20.86
C GLY A 248 -13.06 10.71 -19.95
#